data_AF-A0A3A4QUG2-F1
#
_entry.id   AF-A0A3A4QUG2-F1
#
_cell.length_a   1.000
_cell.length_b   1.000
_cell.length_c   1.000
_cell.angle_alpha   90.00
_cell.angle_beta   90.00
_cell.angle_gamma   90.00
#
_symmetry.space_group_name_H-M   'P 1'
#
loop_
_entity.id
_entity.type
_entity.pdbx_description
1 polymer ?
#
loop_
_entity_poly.entity_id
_entity_poly.type
_entity_poly.pdbx_seq_one_letter_code
_entity_poly.pdbx_strand_id
1 'polypeptide(L)'
;NYINYDFGTSVSLDYNVFGERLSKVSANITPDVFEQPASRLNLNISQKIIDNFTLKFAVKNILNSSHKEVYKYNGQEYIYREYTNGINYSVGISYEL
;
A
#
# COMPACT_ATOMS: atom_id res chain seq x y z
N ASN A 1 0.04 -12.62 -11.29
CA ASN A 1 -1.23 -12.18 -11.91
C ASN A 1 -1.88 -13.40 -12.55
N TYR A 2 -3.15 -13.66 -12.27
CA TYR A 2 -3.93 -14.78 -12.81
C TYR A 2 -5.15 -14.25 -13.56
N ILE A 3 -5.44 -14.81 -14.74
CA ILE A 3 -6.60 -14.44 -15.56
C ILE A 3 -7.23 -15.73 -16.09
N ASN A 4 -8.54 -15.87 -15.91
CA ASN A 4 -9.36 -16.89 -16.53
C ASN A 4 -10.35 -16.21 -17.48
N TYR A 5 -10.15 -16.40 -18.78
CA TYR A 5 -10.98 -15.76 -19.81
C TYR A 5 -12.36 -16.42 -19.94
N ASP A 6 -12.45 -17.74 -19.76
CA ASP A 6 -13.71 -18.48 -19.89
C ASP A 6 -14.74 -18.05 -18.84
N PHE A 7 -14.28 -17.82 -17.61
CA PHE A 7 -15.12 -17.33 -16.51
C PHE A 7 -15.05 -15.82 -16.34
N GLY A 8 -14.20 -15.09 -17.07
CA GLY A 8 -14.00 -13.64 -16.91
C GLY A 8 -13.48 -13.23 -15.53
N THR A 9 -12.69 -14.09 -14.89
CA THR A 9 -12.07 -13.85 -13.58
C THR A 9 -10.65 -13.31 -13.74
N SER A 10 -10.26 -12.33 -12.93
CA SER A 10 -8.88 -11.83 -12.84
C SER A 10 -8.50 -11.63 -11.38
N VAL A 11 -7.30 -12.06 -11.01
CA VAL A 11 -6.75 -11.93 -9.65
C VAL A 11 -5.32 -11.39 -9.73
N SER A 12 -5.09 -10.23 -9.14
CA SER A 12 -3.76 -9.63 -8.99
C SER A 12 -3.34 -9.58 -7.52
N LEU A 13 -2.06 -9.86 -7.30
CA LEU A 13 -1.40 -9.66 -6.01
C LEU A 13 -0.17 -8.79 -6.26
N ASP A 14 -0.09 -7.66 -5.59
CA ASP A 14 0.89 -6.61 -5.83
C ASP A 14 1.65 -6.33 -4.54
N TYR A 15 2.98 -6.57 -4.55
CA TYR A 15 3.87 -6.27 -3.44
C TYR A 15 4.76 -5.07 -3.79
N ASN A 16 4.78 -4.07 -2.92
CA ASN A 16 5.58 -2.87 -3.10
C ASN A 16 6.32 -2.52 -1.82
N VAL A 17 7.55 -2.04 -1.96
CA VAL A 17 8.36 -1.45 -0.88
C VAL A 17 8.99 -0.18 -1.43
N PHE A 18 8.99 0.88 -0.63
CA PHE A 18 9.76 2.08 -0.91
C PHE A 18 11.00 2.13 -0.02
N GLY A 19 12.08 2.73 -0.50
CA GLY A 19 13.32 2.90 0.27
C GLY A 19 13.22 4.03 1.30
N GLU A 20 14.23 4.12 2.18
CA GLU A 20 14.36 5.24 3.12
C GLU A 20 14.37 6.57 2.35
N ARG A 21 13.62 7.56 2.83
CA ARG A 21 13.56 8.88 2.20
C ARG A 21 13.51 10.01 3.22
N LEU A 22 14.10 11.14 2.86
CA LEU A 22 14.03 12.36 3.66
C LEU A 22 12.58 12.84 3.76
N SER A 23 12.06 12.92 4.99
CA SER A 23 10.69 13.36 5.28
C SER A 23 10.65 14.83 5.64
N LYS A 24 11.56 15.27 6.52
CA LYS A 24 11.64 16.66 6.99
C LYS A 24 13.09 17.11 7.05
N VAL A 25 13.32 18.29 6.48
CA VAL A 25 14.58 19.01 6.61
C VAL A 25 14.50 19.85 7.88
N SER A 26 15.46 19.64 8.75
CA SER A 26 15.62 20.41 9.96
C SER A 26 16.56 21.60 9.71
N ALA A 27 16.30 22.75 10.35
CA ALA A 27 17.20 23.89 10.27
C ALA A 27 18.28 23.80 11.37
N ASN A 28 19.53 24.10 11.03
CA ASN A 28 20.67 24.18 11.96
C ASN A 28 21.08 22.84 12.62
N ILE A 29 20.91 22.72 13.94
CA ILE A 29 21.48 21.67 14.82
C ILE A 29 20.53 20.51 15.10
N THR A 30 19.27 20.61 14.68
CA THR A 30 18.31 19.52 14.81
C THR A 30 18.55 18.48 13.70
N PRO A 31 18.58 17.17 14.01
CA PRO A 31 18.74 16.15 12.98
C PRO A 31 17.56 16.10 12.01
N ASP A 32 17.84 15.69 10.78
CA ASP A 32 16.81 15.43 9.76
C ASP A 32 15.96 14.21 10.13
N VAL A 33 14.72 14.20 9.63
CA VAL A 33 13.78 13.10 9.85
C VAL A 33 13.62 12.31 8.56
N PHE A 34 13.79 11.00 8.66
CA PHE A 34 13.69 10.06 7.55
C PHE A 34 12.48 9.14 7.73
N GLU A 35 11.69 8.97 6.68
CA GLU A 35 10.67 7.93 6.63
C GLU A 35 11.35 6.60 6.30
N GLN A 36 11.10 5.60 7.14
CA GLN A 36 11.64 4.26 7.01
C GLN A 36 10.85 3.43 5.98
N PRO A 37 11.50 2.47 5.30
CA PRO A 37 10.83 1.55 4.38
C PRO A 37 9.63 0.87 5.01
N ALA A 38 8.48 0.91 4.33
CA ALA A 38 7.31 0.12 4.69
C ALA A 38 6.79 -0.64 3.47
N SER A 39 6.51 -1.93 3.67
CA SER A 39 6.00 -2.80 2.62
C SER A 39 4.47 -2.76 2.55
N ARG A 40 3.93 -2.89 1.33
CA ARG A 40 2.49 -2.94 1.07
C ARG A 40 2.19 -4.14 0.19
N LEU A 41 1.17 -4.89 0.59
CA LEU A 41 0.61 -6.00 -0.20
C LEU A 41 -0.85 -5.68 -0.52
N ASN A 42 -1.20 -5.71 -1.80
CA ASN A 42 -2.56 -5.46 -2.27
C ASN A 42 -3.07 -6.68 -3.05
N LEU A 43 -4.32 -7.06 -2.81
CA LEU A 43 -5.05 -8.06 -3.56
C LEU A 43 -6.18 -7.37 -4.33
N ASN A 44 -6.31 -7.66 -5.62
CA ASN A 44 -7.44 -7.24 -6.43
C ASN A 44 -8.06 -8.47 -7.12
N ILE A 45 -9.38 -8.57 -7.06
CA ILE A 45 -10.17 -9.61 -7.71
C ILE A 45 -11.21 -8.92 -8.58
N SER A 46 -11.36 -9.39 -9.81
CA SER A 46 -12.37 -8.93 -10.76
C SER A 46 -13.09 -10.14 -11.32
N GLN A 47 -14.42 -10.07 -11.41
CA GLN A 47 -15.27 -11.15 -11.90
C GLN A 47 -16.33 -10.59 -12.83
N LYS A 48 -16.32 -11.03 -14.09
CA LYS A 48 -17.44 -10.82 -15.02
C LYS A 48 -18.62 -11.70 -14.58
N ILE A 49 -19.80 -11.13 -14.37
CA ILE A 49 -20.98 -11.88 -13.90
C ILE A 49 -22.00 -12.07 -15.01
N ILE A 50 -22.25 -11.00 -15.77
CA ILE A 50 -23.11 -11.00 -16.97
C ILE A 50 -22.30 -10.31 -18.07
N ASP A 51 -22.68 -10.46 -19.34
CA ASP A 51 -21.93 -9.98 -20.51
C ASP A 51 -21.39 -8.56 -20.39
N ASN A 52 -22.11 -7.69 -19.69
CA ASN A 52 -21.75 -6.29 -19.54
C ASN A 52 -21.42 -5.88 -18.11
N PHE A 53 -21.58 -6.76 -17.11
CA PHE A 53 -21.36 -6.41 -15.70
C PHE A 53 -20.12 -7.09 -15.11
N THR A 54 -19.29 -6.30 -14.43
CA THR A 54 -18.12 -6.77 -13.71
C THR A 54 -18.15 -6.33 -12.25
N LEU A 55 -17.98 -7.28 -11.33
CA LEU A 55 -17.78 -7.03 -9.91
C LEU A 55 -16.28 -6.98 -9.60
N LYS A 56 -15.86 -6.03 -8.78
CA LYS A 56 -14.48 -5.87 -8.33
C LYS A 56 -14.42 -5.86 -6.81
N PHE A 57 -13.50 -6.62 -6.25
CA PHE A 57 -13.16 -6.61 -4.85
C PHE A 57 -11.67 -6.31 -4.70
N ALA A 58 -11.29 -5.42 -3.79
CA ALA A 58 -9.90 -5.16 -3.48
C ALA A 58 -9.66 -5.06 -1.98
N VAL A 59 -8.52 -5.60 -1.56
CA VAL A 59 -7.97 -5.45 -0.22
C VAL A 59 -6.60 -4.82 -0.36
N LYS A 60 -6.45 -3.60 0.11
CA LYS A 60 -5.21 -2.83 0.04
C LYS A 60 -4.52 -2.79 1.39
N ASN A 61 -3.20 -2.79 1.35
CA ASN A 61 -2.32 -2.75 2.51
C ASN A 61 -2.58 -3.90 3.50
N ILE A 62 -2.70 -5.13 2.98
CA ILE A 62 -2.99 -6.36 3.77
C ILE A 62 -2.01 -6.54 4.93
N LEU A 63 -0.73 -6.24 4.70
CA LEU A 63 0.32 -6.36 5.74
C LEU A 63 0.13 -5.36 6.89
N ASN A 64 -0.61 -4.27 6.65
CA ASN A 64 -0.79 -3.17 7.58
C ASN A 64 0.54 -2.69 8.20
N SER A 65 1.60 -2.63 7.39
CA SER A 65 2.94 -2.27 7.86
C SER A 65 2.94 -0.88 8.50
N SER A 66 3.65 -0.75 9.61
CA SER A 66 3.79 0.50 10.33
C SER A 66 4.69 1.48 9.56
N HIS A 67 4.20 2.69 9.34
CA HIS A 67 4.99 3.81 8.84
C HIS A 67 5.73 4.45 10.00
N LYS A 68 7.07 4.45 9.92
CA LYS A 68 7.95 5.04 10.93
C LYS A 68 8.73 6.20 10.33
N GLU A 69 8.71 7.32 11.02
CA GLU A 69 9.64 8.44 10.82
C GLU A 69 10.64 8.43 11.97
N VAL A 70 11.93 8.49 11.65
CA VAL A 70 13.01 8.47 12.65
C VAL A 70 13.98 9.63 12.40
N TYR A 71 14.65 10.07 13.45
CA TYR A 71 15.82 10.93 13.34
C TYR A 71 17.04 10.23 13.95
N LYS A 72 18.23 10.51 13.41
CA LYS A 72 19.49 9.92 13.84
C LYS A 72 20.22 10.90 14.76
N TYR A 73 20.54 10.49 15.98
CA TYR A 73 21.33 11.28 16.93
C TYR A 73 22.40 10.40 17.58
N ASN A 74 23.66 10.83 17.53
CA ASN A 74 24.81 10.08 18.04
C ASN A 74 24.88 8.62 17.53
N GLY A 75 24.48 8.38 16.27
CA GLY A 75 24.47 7.06 15.66
C GLY A 75 23.32 6.15 16.07
N GLN A 76 22.38 6.63 16.89
CA GLN A 76 21.16 5.91 17.26
C GLN A 76 19.93 6.53 16.58
N GLU A 77 18.98 5.67 16.21
CA GLU A 77 17.69 6.08 15.64
C GLU A 77 16.65 6.25 16.75
N TYR A 78 15.94 7.37 16.69
CA TYR A 78 14.84 7.68 17.60
C TYR A 78 13.56 7.87 16.79
N ILE A 79 12.46 7.28 17.27
CA ILE A 79 11.15 7.39 16.61
C ILE A 79 10.63 8.81 16.80
N TYR A 80 10.47 9.51 15.68
CA TYR A 80 9.79 10.80 15.62
C TYR A 80 8.28 10.60 15.58
N ARG A 81 7.82 9.66 14.75
CA ARG A 81 6.40 9.33 14.56
C ARG A 81 6.25 7.90 14.09
N GLU A 82 5.21 7.23 14.57
CA GLU A 82 4.82 5.91 14.11
C GLU A 82 3.30 5.84 13.94
N TYR A 83 2.82 5.30 12.81
CA TYR A 83 1.39 5.11 12.54
C TYR A 83 1.14 4.04 11.47
N THR A 84 -0.07 3.48 11.43
CA THR A 84 -0.50 2.55 10.37
C THR A 84 -1.59 3.19 9.51
N ASN A 85 -1.58 2.92 8.21
CA ASN A 85 -2.64 3.36 7.29
C ASN A 85 -3.89 2.45 7.28
N GLY A 86 -3.87 1.36 8.08
CA GLY A 86 -4.95 0.38 8.13
C GLY A 86 -5.03 -0.50 6.89
N ILE A 87 -5.87 -1.52 6.97
CA ILE A 87 -6.26 -2.36 5.84
C ILE A 87 -7.51 -1.75 5.21
N ASN A 88 -7.49 -1.54 3.89
CA ASN A 88 -8.59 -0.90 3.17
C ASN A 88 -9.31 -1.92 2.29
N TYR A 89 -10.63 -2.02 2.42
CA TYR A 89 -11.48 -2.92 1.63
C TYR A 89 -12.34 -2.09 0.69
N SER A 90 -12.46 -2.51 -0.57
CA SER A 90 -13.35 -1.86 -1.54
C SER A 90 -14.10 -2.89 -2.37
N VAL A 91 -15.38 -2.60 -2.62
CA VAL A 91 -16.23 -3.34 -3.55
C VAL A 91 -16.71 -2.36 -4.61
N GLY A 92 -16.70 -2.77 -5.88
CA GLY A 92 -17.18 -1.96 -7.00
C GLY A 92 -17.91 -2.80 -8.03
N ILE A 93 -18.83 -2.17 -8.75
CA ILE A 93 -19.52 -2.76 -9.91
C ILE A 93 -19.34 -1.82 -11.09
N SER A 94 -19.09 -2.37 -12.28
CA SER A 94 -18.98 -1.61 -13.52
C SER A 94 -19.81 -2.26 -14.63
N TYR A 95 -20.34 -1.42 -15.52
CA TYR A 95 -21.08 -1.83 -16.70
C TYR A 95 -20.35 -1.35 -17.98
N GLU A 96 -20.24 -2.23 -18.98
CA GLU A 96 -19.65 -1.92 -20.29
C GLU A 96 -20.78 -1.90 -21.35
N LEU A 97 -20.86 -0.80 -22.13
CA LEU A 97 -21.92 -0.54 -23.12
C LEU A 97 -21.67 -1.24 -24.44
#